data_AF-T1BZA6-F1
#
_entry.id   AF-T1BZA6-F1
#
_cell.length_a   1.000
_cell.length_b   1.000
_cell.length_c   1.000
_cell.angle_alpha   90.00
_cell.angle_beta   90.00
_cell.angle_gamma   90.00
#
_symmetry.space_group_name_H-M   'P 1'
#
loop_
_entity.id
_entity.type
_entity.pdbx_description
1 polymer ?
#
loop_
_entity_poly.entity_id
_entity_poly.type
_entity_poly.pdbx_seq_one_letter_code
_entity_poly.pdbx_strand_id
1 'polypeptide(L)'
;MASRHRTAPVLPAIRKAAHELGDRRAAAGSGWIARMVGADSRRLDPLLGEVDRLRPYLREIHRRHLEGGRTGYAQFRAPFELYALVRFLRPRHIIETGVSSGVSSAHFLLGIRRNRTGRLHSIDRPIEQRSARFGPADSPVAVPPGRSSGWAVPADLRRGWDLRIGPSEQLLPRLVAELPSVDLFLHD
;
A
#
# COMPACT_ATOMS: atom_id res chain seq x y z
N MET A 1 8.46 -1.13 38.99
CA MET A 1 9.49 -1.17 37.92
C MET A 1 8.81 -1.09 36.56
N ALA A 2 8.74 0.11 35.97
CA ALA A 2 8.17 0.30 34.63
C ALA A 2 9.24 0.04 33.57
N SER A 3 9.05 -1.01 32.76
CA SER A 3 9.87 -1.31 31.60
C SER A 3 9.82 -0.14 30.62
N ARG A 4 10.94 0.59 30.50
CA ARG A 4 11.12 1.61 29.47
C ARG A 4 11.30 0.90 28.13
N HIS A 5 10.20 0.63 27.42
CA HIS A 5 10.27 0.35 26.00
C HIS A 5 10.82 1.59 25.30
N ARG A 6 12.11 1.57 24.96
CA ARG A 6 12.73 2.56 24.08
C ARG A 6 12.02 2.48 22.73
N THR A 7 11.09 3.40 22.47
CA THR A 7 10.58 3.65 21.13
C THR A 7 11.77 3.99 20.25
N ALA A 8 12.08 3.13 19.27
CA ALA A 8 13.04 3.48 18.23
C ALA A 8 12.64 4.83 17.62
N PRO A 9 13.60 5.71 17.28
CA PRO A 9 13.25 7.01 16.72
C PRO A 9 12.57 6.78 15.35
N VAL A 10 11.27 7.10 15.30
CA VAL A 10 10.35 6.84 14.18
C VAL A 10 10.82 7.53 12.89
N LEU A 11 11.38 8.75 13.02
CA LEU A 11 11.86 9.54 11.89
C LEU A 11 13.05 8.90 11.13
N PRO A 12 14.15 8.46 11.78
CA PRO A 12 15.20 7.68 11.13
C PRO A 12 14.71 6.41 10.42
N ALA A 13 13.78 5.67 11.03
CA ALA A 13 13.22 4.45 10.42
C ALA A 13 12.45 4.78 9.13
N ILE A 14 11.57 5.78 9.18
CA ILE A 14 10.81 6.28 8.02
C ILE A 14 11.76 6.76 6.92
N ARG A 15 12.80 7.53 7.25
CA ARG A 15 13.78 8.01 6.24
C ARG A 15 14.49 6.86 5.53
N LYS A 16 14.91 5.83 6.26
CA LYS A 16 15.54 4.64 5.67
C LYS A 16 14.54 3.87 4.81
N ALA A 17 13.30 3.68 5.28
CA ALA A 17 12.25 3.02 4.52
C ALA A 17 11.90 3.78 3.22
N ALA A 18 11.77 5.10 3.30
CA ALA A 18 11.53 5.99 2.16
C ALA A 18 12.65 5.88 1.11
N HIS A 19 13.91 5.84 1.56
CA HIS A 19 15.05 5.61 0.67
C HIS A 19 14.98 4.26 -0.05
N GLU A 20 14.69 3.18 0.68
CA GLU A 20 14.62 1.81 0.13
C GLU A 20 13.46 1.61 -0.85
N LEU A 21 12.36 2.34 -0.64
CA LEU A 21 11.23 2.37 -1.57
C LEU A 21 11.52 3.19 -2.84
N GLY A 22 12.62 3.96 -2.87
CA GLY A 22 12.94 4.88 -3.95
C GLY A 22 12.10 6.17 -3.93
N ASP A 23 11.42 6.46 -2.82
CA ASP A 23 10.58 7.65 -2.67
C ASP A 23 11.03 8.49 -1.46
N ARG A 24 11.97 9.40 -1.69
CA ARG A 24 12.46 10.36 -0.66
C ARG A 24 11.37 11.32 -0.17
N ARG A 25 10.25 11.38 -0.88
CA ARG A 25 9.08 12.22 -0.61
C ARG A 25 8.00 11.46 0.19
N ALA A 26 8.16 10.16 0.43
CA ALA A 26 7.35 9.40 1.39
C ALA A 26 7.68 9.86 2.82
N ALA A 27 7.06 10.96 3.24
CA ALA A 27 7.18 11.48 4.59
C ALA A 27 5.98 10.98 5.38
N ALA A 28 6.22 10.09 6.34
CA ALA A 28 5.14 9.57 7.17
C ALA A 28 4.96 10.37 8.46
N GLY A 29 3.70 10.63 8.81
CA GLY A 29 3.33 11.32 10.03
C GLY A 29 2.08 10.71 10.67
N SER A 30 2.14 10.41 11.96
CA SER A 30 1.00 9.84 12.70
C SER A 30 -0.13 10.84 12.94
N GLY A 31 0.14 12.15 12.94
CA GLY A 31 -0.84 13.15 13.38
C GLY A 31 -2.12 13.22 12.54
N TRP A 32 -2.03 13.02 11.22
CA TRP A 32 -3.22 13.07 10.37
C TRP A 32 -4.03 11.76 10.43
N ILE A 33 -3.36 10.60 10.42
CA ILE A 33 -4.03 9.31 10.60
C ILE A 33 -4.64 9.16 12.01
N ALA A 34 -3.98 9.70 13.04
CA ALA A 34 -4.50 9.74 14.40
C ALA A 34 -5.82 10.51 14.48
N ARG A 35 -5.90 11.68 13.84
CA ARG A 35 -7.15 12.46 13.73
C ARG A 35 -8.22 11.70 12.95
N MET A 36 -7.85 11.07 11.84
CA MET A 36 -8.80 10.32 10.99
C MET A 36 -9.46 9.15 11.73
N VAL A 37 -8.72 8.45 12.58
CA VAL A 37 -9.25 7.28 13.34
C VAL A 37 -9.70 7.63 14.77
N GLY A 38 -9.66 8.90 15.16
CA GLY A 38 -10.03 9.33 16.52
C GLY A 38 -9.14 8.77 17.62
N ALA A 39 -7.82 8.68 17.39
CA ALA A 39 -6.85 8.12 18.35
C ALA A 39 -5.73 9.10 18.72
N ASP A 40 -5.07 8.88 19.85
CA ASP A 40 -3.81 9.54 20.22
C ASP A 40 -2.68 9.06 19.29
N SER A 41 -1.93 9.98 18.68
CA SER A 41 -0.79 9.70 17.79
C SER A 41 0.27 8.81 18.44
N ARG A 42 0.43 8.85 19.76
CA ARG A 42 1.33 7.97 20.53
C ARG A 42 1.00 6.49 20.37
N ARG A 43 -0.23 6.15 19.98
CA ARG A 43 -0.63 4.76 19.68
C ARG A 43 -0.23 4.32 18.28
N LEU A 44 -0.01 5.26 17.36
CA LEU A 44 0.37 5.00 15.97
C LEU A 44 1.88 5.12 15.74
N ASP A 45 2.58 5.95 16.52
CA ASP A 45 4.04 6.12 16.41
C ASP A 45 4.81 4.79 16.48
N PRO A 46 4.52 3.84 17.40
CA PRO A 46 5.20 2.56 17.41
C PRO A 46 4.94 1.71 16.16
N LEU A 47 3.74 1.84 15.56
CA LEU A 47 3.35 1.13 14.34
C LEU A 47 4.09 1.67 13.13
N LEU A 48 4.23 3.00 13.02
CA LEU A 48 5.10 3.64 12.03
C LEU A 48 6.57 3.27 12.25
N GLY A 49 7.00 3.04 13.50
CA GLY A 49 8.34 2.51 13.79
C GLY A 49 8.59 1.10 13.24
N GLU A 50 7.56 0.30 12.98
CA GLU A 50 7.72 -1.06 12.41
C GLU A 50 8.20 -1.04 10.95
N VAL A 51 8.12 0.11 10.25
CA VAL A 51 8.48 0.22 8.82
C VAL A 51 9.94 -0.12 8.53
N ASP A 52 10.82 0.01 9.51
CA ASP A 52 12.23 -0.41 9.41
C ASP A 52 12.35 -1.90 9.05
N ARG A 53 11.40 -2.73 9.51
CA ARG A 53 11.34 -4.17 9.24
C ARG A 53 10.80 -4.49 7.85
N LEU A 54 10.17 -3.52 7.19
CA LEU A 54 9.57 -3.69 5.87
C LEU A 54 10.60 -3.48 4.74
N ARG A 55 11.80 -2.96 5.04
CA ARG A 55 12.84 -2.64 4.05
C ARG A 55 13.09 -3.71 2.97
N PRO A 56 13.14 -5.03 3.25
CA PRO A 56 13.31 -6.01 2.19
C PRO A 56 12.20 -5.96 1.13
N TYR A 57 10.95 -5.77 1.55
CA TYR A 57 9.81 -5.60 0.66
C TYR A 57 9.89 -4.27 -0.11
N LEU A 58 10.30 -3.20 0.56
CA LEU A 58 10.45 -1.88 -0.08
C LEU A 58 11.52 -1.92 -1.18
N ARG A 59 12.66 -2.57 -0.92
CA ARG A 59 13.72 -2.82 -1.91
C ARG A 59 13.21 -3.65 -3.08
N GLU A 60 12.43 -4.68 -2.83
CA GLU A 60 11.88 -5.50 -3.90
C GLU A 60 10.87 -4.72 -4.77
N ILE A 61 9.97 -3.96 -4.14
CA ILE A 61 9.03 -3.07 -4.85
C ILE A 61 9.81 -2.08 -5.73
N HIS A 62 10.82 -1.43 -5.17
CA HIS A 62 11.66 -0.48 -5.89
C HIS A 62 12.41 -1.14 -7.07
N ARG A 63 13.03 -2.30 -6.85
CA ARG A 63 13.68 -3.07 -7.92
C ARG A 63 12.70 -3.39 -9.04
N ARG A 64 11.51 -3.90 -8.71
CA ARG A 64 10.47 -4.19 -9.71
C ARG A 64 10.12 -2.92 -10.46
N HIS A 65 9.92 -1.79 -9.77
CA HIS A 65 9.64 -0.48 -10.40
C HIS A 65 10.68 -0.13 -11.46
N LEU A 66 11.96 -0.21 -11.12
CA LEU A 66 13.06 0.02 -12.06
C LEU A 66 13.00 -0.91 -13.27
N GLU A 67 12.76 -2.22 -13.06
CA GLU A 67 12.59 -3.20 -14.16
C GLU A 67 11.36 -2.91 -15.03
N GLY A 68 10.34 -2.30 -14.43
CA GLY A 68 9.15 -1.84 -15.12
C GLY A 68 9.30 -0.46 -15.73
N GLY A 69 10.50 0.14 -15.76
CA GLY A 69 10.76 1.47 -16.33
C GLY A 69 10.21 2.64 -15.50
N ARG A 70 9.88 2.42 -14.22
CA ARG A 70 9.29 3.42 -13.33
C ARG A 70 10.32 3.86 -12.29
N THR A 71 10.61 5.17 -12.25
CA THR A 71 11.63 5.74 -11.36
C THR A 71 11.07 6.31 -10.05
N GLY A 72 9.75 6.33 -9.89
CA GLY A 72 9.12 6.89 -8.71
C GLY A 72 7.65 6.52 -8.55
N TYR A 73 7.13 6.86 -7.37
CA TYR A 73 5.75 6.58 -7.00
C TYR A 73 4.78 7.61 -7.59
N ALA A 74 3.58 7.18 -7.96
CA ALA A 74 2.53 8.11 -8.39
C ALA A 74 1.58 8.39 -7.22
N GLN A 75 1.35 9.69 -7.00
CA GLN A 75 0.19 10.30 -6.32
C GLN A 75 0.01 10.06 -4.81
N PHE A 76 -0.01 8.83 -4.27
CA PHE A 76 -0.33 8.59 -2.85
C PHE A 76 0.90 8.53 -1.91
N ARG A 77 1.35 9.67 -1.39
CA ARG A 77 2.58 9.80 -0.59
C ARG A 77 2.46 9.35 0.89
N ALA A 78 1.66 8.34 1.18
CA ALA A 78 1.42 7.84 2.54
C ALA A 78 1.46 6.30 2.68
N PRO A 79 2.41 5.58 2.04
CA PRO A 79 2.44 4.12 2.06
C PRO A 79 2.63 3.55 3.48
N PHE A 80 3.44 4.21 4.30
CA PHE A 80 3.71 3.78 5.69
C PHE A 80 2.51 3.98 6.60
N GLU A 81 1.71 5.01 6.35
CA GLU A 81 0.45 5.23 7.04
C GLU A 81 -0.61 4.19 6.68
N LEU A 82 -0.70 3.74 5.42
CA LEU A 82 -1.60 2.64 5.06
C LEU A 82 -1.27 1.36 5.85
N TYR A 83 0.03 1.06 5.96
CA TYR A 83 0.49 -0.02 6.83
C TYR A 83 0.06 0.21 8.29
N ALA A 84 0.32 1.40 8.85
CA ALA A 84 -0.03 1.73 10.23
C ALA A 84 -1.54 1.69 10.50
N LEU A 85 -2.37 2.14 9.55
CA LEU A 85 -3.83 2.09 9.63
C LEU A 85 -4.32 0.66 9.71
N VAL A 86 -3.83 -0.23 8.84
CA VAL A 86 -4.19 -1.65 8.91
C VAL A 86 -3.74 -2.25 10.23
N ARG A 87 -2.51 -1.95 10.67
CA ARG A 87 -2.00 -2.43 11.96
C ARG A 87 -2.85 -1.98 13.15
N PHE A 88 -3.34 -0.75 13.12
CA PHE A 88 -4.14 -0.15 14.18
C PHE A 88 -5.59 -0.65 14.17
N LEU A 89 -6.26 -0.56 13.01
CA LEU A 89 -7.69 -0.89 12.85
C LEU A 89 -7.96 -2.40 12.79
N ARG A 90 -6.98 -3.19 12.34
CA ARG A 90 -7.11 -4.64 12.12
C ARG A 90 -8.34 -5.01 11.27
N PRO A 91 -8.54 -4.37 10.10
CA PRO A 91 -9.72 -4.58 9.27
C PRO A 91 -9.83 -6.04 8.81
N ARG A 92 -11.06 -6.55 8.73
CA ARG A 92 -11.40 -7.83 8.10
C ARG A 92 -11.46 -7.71 6.58
N HIS A 93 -12.03 -6.62 6.08
CA HIS A 93 -12.17 -6.37 4.65
C HIS A 93 -11.72 -4.95 4.30
N ILE A 94 -10.70 -4.86 3.46
CA ILE A 94 -10.21 -3.62 2.86
C ILE A 94 -10.59 -3.62 1.39
N ILE A 95 -11.14 -2.51 0.89
CA ILE A 95 -11.33 -2.28 -0.53
C ILE A 95 -10.40 -1.16 -1.00
N GLU A 96 -9.71 -1.34 -2.13
CA GLU A 96 -9.06 -0.26 -2.86
C GLU A 96 -9.51 -0.21 -4.32
N THR A 97 -9.56 1.00 -4.88
CA THR A 97 -9.71 1.22 -6.33
C THR A 97 -8.52 2.01 -6.84
N GLY A 98 -7.94 1.60 -7.97
CA GLY A 98 -6.71 2.18 -8.49
C GLY A 98 -5.48 1.47 -7.92
N VAL A 99 -5.00 0.43 -8.61
CA VAL A 99 -3.87 -0.40 -8.12
C VAL A 99 -2.57 0.04 -8.78
N SER A 100 -2.58 0.27 -10.09
CA SER A 100 -1.39 0.56 -10.89
C SER A 100 -0.27 -0.45 -10.60
N SER A 101 0.84 -0.01 -10.00
CA SER A 101 1.94 -0.88 -9.60
C SER A 101 1.68 -1.71 -8.33
N GLY A 102 0.75 -1.29 -7.48
CA GLY A 102 0.32 -1.97 -6.26
C GLY A 102 1.10 -1.63 -4.98
N VAL A 103 1.65 -0.43 -4.84
CA VAL A 103 2.36 -0.06 -3.59
C VAL A 103 1.39 0.11 -2.43
N SER A 104 0.24 0.75 -2.64
CA SER A 104 -0.87 0.79 -1.67
C SER A 104 -1.26 -0.64 -1.26
N SER A 105 -1.51 -1.49 -2.26
CA SER A 105 -1.81 -2.92 -2.07
C SER A 105 -0.76 -3.61 -1.23
N ALA A 106 0.52 -3.44 -1.55
CA ALA A 106 1.61 -4.05 -0.81
C ALA A 106 1.63 -3.60 0.66
N HIS A 107 1.40 -2.32 0.95
CA HIS A 107 1.40 -1.82 2.33
C HIS A 107 0.18 -2.32 3.12
N PHE A 108 -0.99 -2.43 2.50
CA PHE A 108 -2.14 -3.10 3.10
C PHE A 108 -1.85 -4.58 3.40
N LEU A 109 -1.29 -5.31 2.44
CA LEU A 109 -0.95 -6.73 2.59
C LEU A 109 0.15 -6.96 3.65
N LEU A 110 1.11 -6.04 3.76
CA LEU A 110 2.10 -6.06 4.85
C LEU A 110 1.44 -5.89 6.22
N GLY A 111 0.48 -4.97 6.33
CA GLY A 111 -0.32 -4.79 7.54
C GLY A 111 -1.15 -6.03 7.90
N ILE A 112 -1.88 -6.59 6.91
CA ILE A 112 -2.68 -7.82 7.04
C ILE A 112 -1.81 -8.98 7.51
N ARG A 113 -0.66 -9.20 6.85
CA ARG A 113 0.26 -10.27 7.19
C ARG A 113 0.79 -10.15 8.62
N ARG A 114 1.12 -8.93 9.05
CA ARG A 114 1.56 -8.67 10.43
C ARG A 114 0.43 -8.85 11.44
N ASN A 115 -0.80 -8.49 11.07
CA ASN A 115 -1.99 -8.71 11.88
C ASN A 115 -2.43 -10.18 11.95
N ARG A 116 -2.05 -10.98 10.95
CA ARG A 116 -2.54 -12.34 10.69
C ARG A 116 -4.06 -12.41 10.51
N THR A 117 -4.67 -11.31 10.06
CA THR A 117 -6.10 -11.21 9.79
C THR A 117 -6.34 -10.11 8.76
N GLY A 118 -7.46 -10.23 8.05
CA GLY A 118 -7.88 -9.31 7.00
C GLY A 118 -7.71 -9.87 5.59
N ARG A 119 -8.42 -9.27 4.65
CA ARG A 119 -8.30 -9.48 3.21
C ARG A 119 -8.29 -8.13 2.50
N LEU A 120 -7.49 -8.06 1.45
CA LEU A 120 -7.48 -6.91 0.53
C LEU A 120 -8.28 -7.29 -0.70
N HIS A 121 -9.24 -6.44 -1.08
CA HIS A 121 -9.98 -6.52 -2.32
C HIS A 121 -9.63 -5.28 -3.15
N SER A 122 -9.02 -5.49 -4.31
CA SER A 122 -8.57 -4.40 -5.16
C SER A 122 -9.31 -4.45 -6.48
N ILE A 123 -9.74 -3.29 -6.96
CA ILE A 123 -10.30 -3.12 -8.30
C ILE A 123 -9.39 -2.18 -9.08
N ASP A 124 -9.02 -2.61 -10.28
CA ASP A 124 -8.32 -1.73 -11.19
C ASP A 124 -8.85 -1.87 -12.60
N ARG A 125 -8.91 -0.75 -13.30
CA ARG A 125 -9.08 -0.69 -14.73
C ARG A 125 -7.70 -0.34 -15.29
N PRO A 126 -6.78 -1.33 -15.43
CA PRO A 126 -5.49 -1.04 -16.02
C PRO A 126 -5.76 -0.38 -17.36
N ILE A 127 -5.04 0.72 -17.63
CA ILE A 127 -5.04 1.34 -18.94
C ILE A 127 -4.56 0.24 -19.89
N GLU A 128 -5.52 -0.41 -20.55
CA GLU A 128 -5.25 -1.38 -21.60
C GLU A 128 -4.25 -0.71 -22.53
N GLN A 129 -3.07 -1.30 -22.69
CA GLN A 129 -2.13 -0.87 -23.70
C GLN A 129 -2.75 -1.12 -25.07
N ARG A 130 -3.64 -0.22 -25.51
CA ARG A 130 -4.24 -0.24 -26.85
C ARG A 130 -3.17 -0.04 -27.93
N SER A 131 -1.94 0.33 -27.54
CA SER A 131 -0.76 0.26 -28.39
C SER A 131 0.53 0.18 -27.54
N ALA A 132 1.59 -0.38 -28.12
CA ALA A 132 2.95 -0.43 -27.57
C ALA A 132 3.62 0.95 -27.33
N ARG A 133 2.85 2.05 -27.42
CA ARG A 133 3.32 3.45 -27.33
C ARG A 133 3.06 4.13 -26.00
N PHE A 134 2.43 3.44 -25.03
CA PHE A 134 2.16 4.01 -23.70
C PHE A 134 2.86 3.18 -22.62
N GLY A 135 4.15 3.46 -22.46
CA GLY A 135 4.97 2.93 -21.38
C GLY A 135 4.95 3.86 -20.15
N PRO A 136 5.71 3.52 -19.10
CA PRO A 136 5.93 4.38 -17.94
C PRO A 136 6.50 5.76 -18.29
N ALA A 137 7.12 5.90 -19.47
CA ALA A 137 7.59 7.17 -20.02
C ALA A 137 6.43 8.12 -20.37
N ASP A 138 5.27 7.59 -20.72
CA ASP A 138 4.10 8.35 -21.19
C ASP A 138 3.07 8.60 -20.08
N SER A 139 3.04 7.75 -19.06
CA SER A 139 2.22 7.98 -17.87
C SER A 139 2.81 7.30 -16.62
N PRO A 140 2.94 8.04 -15.49
CA PRO A 140 3.47 7.47 -14.26
C PRO A 140 2.54 6.43 -13.63
N VAL A 141 1.29 6.30 -14.09
CA VAL A 141 0.33 5.29 -13.60
C VAL A 141 0.18 4.09 -14.55
N ALA A 142 0.81 4.13 -15.73
CA ALA A 142 0.71 3.05 -16.72
C ALA A 142 1.28 1.72 -16.20
N VAL A 143 0.66 0.63 -16.64
CA VAL A 143 1.17 -0.73 -16.44
C VAL A 143 2.19 -1.01 -17.56
N PRO A 144 3.40 -1.51 -17.25
CA PRO A 144 4.40 -1.84 -18.26
C PRO A 144 3.92 -2.95 -19.22
N PRO A 145 4.45 -3.01 -20.46
CA PRO A 145 4.11 -4.07 -21.40
C PRO A 145 4.30 -5.48 -20.83
N GLY A 146 3.33 -6.36 -21.08
CA GLY A 146 3.35 -7.74 -20.59
C GLY A 146 3.11 -7.91 -19.08
N ARG A 147 2.71 -6.85 -18.37
CA ARG A 147 2.36 -6.89 -16.94
C ARG A 147 0.89 -6.54 -16.72
N SER A 148 0.34 -6.92 -15.56
CA SER A 148 -1.00 -6.54 -15.09
C SER A 148 -0.92 -5.55 -13.94
N SER A 149 -2.05 -5.00 -13.50
CA SER A 149 -2.11 -4.26 -12.23
C SER A 149 -1.48 -5.06 -11.09
N GLY A 150 -0.83 -4.35 -10.17
CA GLY A 150 -0.20 -4.98 -9.02
C GLY A 150 1.15 -5.65 -9.30
N TRP A 151 1.75 -5.34 -10.45
CA TRP A 151 2.98 -6.00 -10.91
C TRP A 151 4.19 -5.81 -10.00
N ALA A 152 4.23 -4.74 -9.21
CA ALA A 152 5.31 -4.49 -8.26
C ALA A 152 5.07 -5.19 -6.91
N VAL A 153 3.90 -5.80 -6.67
CA VAL A 153 3.59 -6.51 -5.42
C VAL A 153 4.39 -7.82 -5.35
N PRO A 154 5.25 -7.99 -4.32
CA PRO A 154 5.97 -9.23 -4.05
C PRO A 154 5.05 -10.46 -3.99
N ALA A 155 5.52 -11.58 -4.54
CA ALA A 155 4.68 -12.76 -4.75
C ALA A 155 4.16 -13.38 -3.43
N ASP A 156 4.99 -13.37 -2.38
CA ASP A 156 4.66 -13.88 -1.05
C ASP A 156 3.59 -13.05 -0.32
N LEU A 157 3.37 -11.79 -0.73
CA LEU A 157 2.33 -10.93 -0.18
C LEU A 157 0.95 -11.17 -0.80
N ARG A 158 0.86 -11.87 -1.94
CA ARG A 158 -0.41 -12.04 -2.67
C ARG A 158 -1.41 -12.95 -1.96
N ARG A 159 -1.00 -13.65 -0.90
CA ARG A 159 -1.92 -14.44 -0.07
C ARG A 159 -2.89 -13.51 0.67
N GLY A 160 -4.18 -13.70 0.45
CA GLY A 160 -5.23 -12.86 1.05
C GLY A 160 -5.57 -11.62 0.23
N TRP A 161 -5.12 -11.58 -1.03
CA TRP A 161 -5.46 -10.55 -2.00
C TRP A 161 -6.45 -11.07 -3.04
N ASP A 162 -7.55 -10.34 -3.23
CA ASP A 162 -8.53 -10.50 -4.30
C ASP A 162 -8.40 -9.31 -5.27
N LEU A 163 -7.77 -9.51 -6.43
CA LEU A 163 -7.60 -8.48 -7.44
C LEU A 163 -8.58 -8.71 -8.60
N ARG A 164 -9.48 -7.74 -8.82
CA ARG A 164 -10.48 -7.77 -9.89
C ARG A 164 -10.15 -6.72 -10.95
N ILE A 165 -10.07 -7.16 -12.21
CA ILE A 165 -9.75 -6.31 -13.34
C ILE A 165 -11.03 -5.91 -14.07
N GLY A 166 -11.30 -4.61 -14.15
CA GLY A 166 -12.46 -4.06 -14.87
C GLY A 166 -12.92 -2.71 -14.33
N PRO A 167 -13.99 -2.13 -14.91
CA PRO A 167 -14.54 -0.85 -14.48
C PRO A 167 -15.04 -0.90 -13.04
N SER A 168 -14.60 0.05 -12.20
CA SER A 168 -15.01 0.11 -10.79
C SER A 168 -16.51 0.38 -10.65
N GLU A 169 -17.12 1.10 -11.60
CA GLU A 169 -18.55 1.39 -11.63
C GLU A 169 -19.40 0.11 -11.71
N GLN A 170 -18.83 -0.99 -12.23
CA GLN A 170 -19.50 -2.28 -12.34
C GLN A 170 -19.09 -3.25 -11.23
N LEU A 171 -17.80 -3.27 -10.89
CA LEU A 171 -17.24 -4.26 -9.97
C LEU A 171 -17.43 -3.88 -8.50
N LEU A 172 -17.35 -2.58 -8.16
CA LEU A 172 -17.44 -2.12 -6.78
C LEU A 172 -18.80 -2.42 -6.14
N PRO A 173 -19.96 -2.14 -6.79
CA PRO A 173 -21.26 -2.48 -6.21
C PRO A 173 -21.43 -3.98 -5.95
N ARG A 174 -20.91 -4.83 -6.86
CA ARG A 174 -20.94 -6.30 -6.71
C ARG A 174 -20.09 -6.76 -5.54
N LEU A 175 -18.85 -6.28 -5.46
CA LEU A 175 -17.94 -6.58 -4.37
C LEU A 175 -18.53 -6.18 -3.01
N VAL A 176 -19.11 -4.97 -2.90
CA VAL A 176 -19.74 -4.51 -1.65
C VAL A 176 -20.91 -5.41 -1.26
N ALA A 177 -21.71 -5.90 -2.22
CA ALA A 177 -22.81 -6.82 -1.96
C ALA A 177 -22.35 -8.23 -1.53
N GLU A 178 -21.14 -8.65 -1.92
CA GLU A 178 -20.56 -9.94 -1.54
C GLU A 178 -19.94 -9.92 -0.13
N LEU A 179 -19.58 -8.74 0.38
CA LEU A 179 -18.83 -8.60 1.63
C LEU A 179 -19.75 -8.35 2.83
N PRO A 180 -19.44 -8.94 4.00
CA PRO A 180 -20.21 -8.70 5.21
C PRO A 180 -19.97 -7.30 5.80
N SER A 181 -18.82 -6.69 5.51
CA SER A 181 -18.47 -5.32 5.91
C SER A 181 -17.39 -4.75 5.00
N VAL A 182 -17.27 -3.43 4.99
CA VAL A 182 -16.12 -2.71 4.43
C VAL A 182 -15.55 -1.86 5.56
N ASP A 183 -14.39 -2.28 6.09
CA ASP A 183 -13.81 -1.66 7.29
C ASP A 183 -12.82 -0.54 6.92
N LEU A 184 -12.28 -0.58 5.70
CA LEU A 184 -11.40 0.44 5.13
C LEU A 184 -11.63 0.51 3.62
N PHE A 185 -11.82 1.72 3.09
CA PHE A 185 -11.93 1.98 1.66
C PHE A 185 -10.89 3.03 1.23
N LEU A 186 -10.10 2.72 0.21
CA LEU A 186 -9.18 3.66 -0.44
C LEU A 186 -9.62 3.87 -1.89
N HIS A 187 -9.78 5.14 -2.28
CA HIS A 187 -9.96 5.55 -3.66
C HIS A 187 -8.72 6.36 -4.08
N ASP A 188 -7.96 5.85 -5.05
CA ASP A 188 -6.76 6.49 -5.63
C ASP A 188 -7.00 6.86 -7.10
#